data_AF-A0A2V6YKB0-F1
#
_entry.id   AF-A0A2V6YKB0-F1
#
_cell.length_a   1.000
_cell.length_b   1.000
_cell.length_c   1.000
_cell.angle_alpha   90.00
_cell.angle_beta   90.00
_cell.angle_gamma   90.00
#
_symmetry.space_group_name_H-M   'P 1'
#
loop_
_entity.id
_entity.type
_entity.pdbx_description
1 polymer ?
#
loop_
_entity_poly.entity_id
_entity_poly.type
_entity_poly.pdbx_seq_one_letter_code
_entity_poly.pdbx_strand_id
1 'polypeptide(L)'
;MLDRDYVCLEIVRYLLGNGEAADTARGIAEWWINRDVSRTAEALSRLHELGVVRSHLVQDATSVYGFTKNPLLRNTLRQCVDRLSKPASTEVR
;
A
#
# COMPACT_ATOMS: atom_id res chain seq x y z
N MET A 1 -1.03 -7.54 9.21
CA MET A 1 -0.15 -7.22 8.06
C MET A 1 0.28 -5.76 8.10
N LEU A 2 -0.62 -4.78 7.97
CA LEU A 2 -0.23 -3.35 7.95
C LEU A 2 0.39 -2.85 9.26
N ASP A 3 0.12 -3.53 10.36
CA ASP A 3 0.69 -3.33 11.69
C ASP A 3 2.11 -3.91 11.87
N ARG A 4 2.52 -4.83 10.98
CA ARG A 4 3.78 -5.58 11.08
C ARG A 4 4.74 -5.33 9.91
N ASP A 5 4.22 -4.85 8.79
CA ASP A 5 4.98 -4.56 7.57
C ASP A 5 4.83 -3.07 7.24
N TYR A 6 5.86 -2.30 7.59
CA TYR A 6 5.87 -0.85 7.41
C TYR A 6 5.84 -0.45 5.93
N VAL A 7 6.39 -1.27 5.02
CA VAL A 7 6.39 -0.98 3.58
C VAL A 7 4.97 -1.12 3.02
N CYS A 8 4.25 -2.17 3.42
CA CYS A 8 2.82 -2.31 3.10
C CYS A 8 2.01 -1.12 3.62
N LEU A 9 2.27 -0.67 4.86
CA LEU A 9 1.59 0.48 5.44
C LEU A 9 1.86 1.78 4.67
N GLU A 10 3.09 2.03 4.25
CA GLU A 10 3.47 3.22 3.47
C GLU A 10 2.85 3.23 2.09
N ILE A 11 2.85 2.09 1.38
CA ILE A 11 2.16 1.95 0.09
C ILE A 11 0.66 2.24 0.25
N VAL A 12 0.00 1.64 1.25
CA VAL A 12 -1.44 1.85 1.48
C VAL A 12 -1.74 3.30 1.86
N ARG A 13 -0.92 3.93 2.71
CA ARG A 13 -1.05 5.35 3.05
C ARG A 13 -0.98 6.23 1.81
N TYR A 14 0.00 6.00 0.94
CA TYR A 14 0.12 6.75 -0.30
C TYR A 14 -1.10 6.57 -1.21
N LEU A 15 -1.56 5.34 -1.43
CA LEU A 15 -2.70 5.04 -2.30
C LEU A 15 -4.03 5.56 -1.78
N LEU A 16 -4.21 5.68 -0.45
CA LEU A 16 -5.40 6.30 0.12
C LEU A 16 -5.51 7.80 -0.21
N GLY A 17 -4.38 8.49 -0.36
CA GLY A 17 -4.32 9.89 -0.82
C GLY A 17 -4.32 10.02 -2.34
N ASN A 18 -3.84 9.00 -3.06
CA ASN A 18 -3.64 8.99 -4.51
C ASN A 18 -4.35 7.80 -5.17
N GLY A 19 -5.67 7.69 -5.01
CA GLY A 19 -6.43 6.48 -5.34
C GLY A 19 -6.52 6.10 -6.83
N GLU A 20 -6.02 6.97 -7.71
CA GLU A 20 -5.90 6.75 -9.17
C GLU A 20 -4.45 6.52 -9.62
N ALA A 21 -3.48 6.63 -8.70
CA ALA A 21 -2.09 6.35 -9.02
C ALA A 21 -1.89 4.87 -9.38
N ALA A 22 -1.08 4.64 -10.40
CA ALA A 22 -0.65 3.32 -10.83
C ALA A 22 0.77 3.40 -11.37
N ASP A 23 1.65 2.50 -10.93
CA ASP A 23 3.04 2.46 -11.36
C ASP A 23 3.66 1.06 -11.14
N THR A 24 4.82 0.86 -11.72
CA THR A 24 5.70 -0.29 -11.50
C THR A 24 6.22 -0.34 -10.06
N ALA A 25 6.66 -1.52 -9.60
CA ALA A 25 7.29 -1.65 -8.29
C ALA A 25 8.47 -0.68 -8.09
N ARG A 26 9.23 -0.42 -9.15
CA ARG A 26 10.35 0.54 -9.15
C ARG A 26 9.87 1.98 -8.97
N GLY A 27 8.89 2.43 -9.75
CA GLY A 27 8.36 3.80 -9.63
C GLY A 27 7.74 4.07 -8.26
N ILE A 28 7.01 3.08 -7.72
CA ILE A 28 6.48 3.14 -6.35
C ILE A 28 7.63 3.31 -5.33
N ALA A 29 8.64 2.44 -5.41
CA ALA A 29 9.77 2.44 -4.50
C ALA A 29 10.55 3.77 -4.53
N GLU A 30 10.87 4.25 -5.74
CA GLU A 30 11.73 5.41 -5.95
C GLU A 30 11.00 6.75 -5.73
N TRP A 31 9.74 6.86 -6.15
CA TRP A 31 9.06 8.16 -6.19
C TRP A 31 8.00 8.35 -5.12
N TRP A 32 7.38 7.28 -4.62
CA TRP A 32 6.21 7.42 -3.74
C TRP A 32 6.55 7.20 -2.27
N ILE A 33 7.35 6.18 -1.98
CA ILE A 33 7.64 5.76 -0.59
C ILE A 33 9.13 5.84 -0.22
N ASN A 34 10.02 6.07 -1.19
CA ASN A 34 11.47 6.14 -1.01
C ASN A 34 12.03 4.93 -0.26
N ARG A 35 11.87 3.73 -0.85
CA ARG A 35 12.26 2.44 -0.29
C ARG A 35 13.01 1.59 -1.31
N ASP A 36 13.56 0.48 -0.82
CA ASP A 36 14.20 -0.53 -1.66
C ASP A 36 13.20 -1.20 -2.63
N VAL A 37 13.64 -1.42 -3.87
CA VAL A 37 12.80 -1.97 -4.94
C VAL A 37 12.37 -3.41 -4.66
N SER A 38 13.29 -4.26 -4.18
CA SER A 38 13.00 -5.67 -3.89
C SER A 38 11.99 -5.80 -2.75
N ARG A 39 12.19 -5.06 -1.65
CA ARG A 39 11.21 -5.03 -0.54
C ARG A 39 9.86 -4.48 -0.96
N THR A 40 9.84 -3.47 -1.83
CA THR A 40 8.60 -2.91 -2.37
C THR A 40 7.87 -3.92 -3.24
N ALA A 41 8.59 -4.69 -4.08
CA ALA A 41 7.99 -5.74 -4.90
C ALA A 41 7.37 -6.87 -4.04
N GLU A 42 8.05 -7.31 -2.98
CA GLU A 42 7.48 -8.29 -2.04
C GLU A 42 6.23 -7.78 -1.35
N ALA A 43 6.25 -6.52 -0.87
CA ALA A 43 5.10 -5.89 -0.25
C ALA A 43 3.92 -5.77 -1.23
N LEU A 44 4.18 -5.40 -2.48
CA LEU A 44 3.16 -5.34 -3.54
C LEU A 44 2.57 -6.72 -3.84
N SER A 45 3.38 -7.79 -3.83
CA SER A 45 2.87 -9.16 -3.98
C SER A 45 1.90 -9.51 -2.86
N ARG A 46 2.27 -9.25 -1.60
CA ARG A 46 1.39 -9.48 -0.44
C ARG A 46 0.10 -8.66 -0.52
N LEU A 47 0.21 -7.39 -0.89
CA LEU A 47 -0.95 -6.51 -1.07
C LEU A 47 -1.85 -6.96 -2.24
N HIS A 48 -1.26 -7.55 -3.28
CA HIS A 48 -1.99 -8.07 -4.42
C HIS A 48 -2.80 -9.31 -4.05
N GLU A 49 -2.19 -10.26 -3.32
CA GLU A 49 -2.87 -11.46 -2.79
C GLU A 49 -4.09 -11.11 -1.92
N LEU A 50 -4.02 -9.99 -1.20
CA LEU A 50 -5.10 -9.50 -0.35
C LEU A 50 -6.10 -8.57 -1.07
N GLY A 51 -5.93 -8.37 -2.38
CA GLY A 51 -6.82 -7.54 -3.21
C GLY A 51 -6.74 -6.04 -2.91
N VAL A 52 -5.72 -5.59 -2.18
CA VAL A 52 -5.50 -4.16 -1.86
C VAL A 52 -5.00 -3.41 -3.10
N VAL A 53 -4.12 -4.05 -3.88
CA VAL A 53 -3.67 -3.56 -5.18
C VAL A 53 -4.06 -4.52 -6.28
N ARG A 54 -4.32 -3.98 -7.46
CA ARG A 54 -4.50 -4.75 -8.70
C ARG A 54 -3.19 -4.67 -9.48
N SER A 55 -2.76 -5.81 -10.00
CA SER A 55 -1.62 -5.91 -10.91
C SER A 55 -2.11 -6.04 -12.34
N HIS A 56 -1.49 -5.29 -13.25
CA HIS A 56 -1.73 -5.37 -14.69
C HIS A 56 -0.39 -5.57 -15.38
N LEU A 57 -0.29 -6.64 -16.18
CA LEU A 57 0.90 -6.89 -16.99
C LEU A 57 0.95 -5.89 -18.13
N VAL A 58 2.08 -5.21 -18.28
CA VAL A 58 2.40 -4.35 -19.41
C VAL A 58 3.53 -4.99 -20.24
N GLN A 59 4.10 -4.26 -21.19
CA GLN A 59 5.18 -4.74 -22.05
C GLN A 59 6.35 -5.33 -21.23
N ASP A 60 7.06 -6.28 -21.85
CA ASP A 60 8.26 -6.92 -21.30
C ASP A 60 8.07 -7.56 -19.92
N ALA A 61 6.91 -8.18 -19.69
CA ALA A 61 6.55 -8.86 -18.46
C ALA A 61 6.60 -7.97 -17.19
N THR A 62 6.58 -6.65 -17.35
CA THR A 62 6.55 -5.72 -16.22
C THR A 62 5.12 -5.60 -15.69
N SER A 63 4.96 -5.59 -14.37
CA SER A 63 3.66 -5.37 -13.73
C SER A 63 3.52 -3.92 -13.26
N VAL A 64 2.35 -3.33 -13.53
CA VAL A 64 1.91 -2.04 -12.98
C VAL A 64 0.86 -2.31 -11.90
N TYR A 65 1.02 -1.67 -10.75
CA TYR A 65 0.17 -1.83 -9.59
C TYR A 65 -0.65 -0.57 -9.35
N GLY A 66 -1.97 -0.73 -9.22
CA GLY A 66 -2.89 0.35 -8.90
C GLY A 66 -3.82 -0.01 -7.75
N PHE A 67 -4.43 0.99 -7.11
CA PHE A 67 -5.28 0.75 -5.95
C PHE A 67 -6.55 -0.03 -6.31
N THR A 68 -7.03 -0.87 -5.39
CA THR A 68 -8.32 -1.56 -5.51
C THR A 68 -9.45 -0.57 -5.79
N LYS A 69 -10.45 -0.94 -6.59
CA LYS A 69 -11.65 -0.10 -6.81
C LYS A 69 -12.79 -0.42 -5.83
N ASN A 70 -12.59 -1.41 -4.96
CA ASN A 70 -13.60 -1.80 -3.97
C ASN A 70 -13.75 -0.71 -2.89
N PRO A 71 -14.89 0.01 -2.81
CA PRO A 71 -15.07 1.13 -1.88
C PRO A 71 -15.11 0.68 -0.41
N LEU A 72 -15.64 -0.52 -0.13
CA LEU A 72 -15.67 -1.06 1.23
C LEU A 72 -14.25 -1.31 1.73
N LEU A 73 -13.43 -1.97 0.91
CA LEU A 73 -12.03 -2.23 1.25
C LEU A 73 -11.24 -0.93 1.44
N ARG A 74 -11.43 0.07 0.57
CA ARG A 74 -10.80 1.39 0.74
C ARG A 74 -11.17 2.05 2.07
N ASN A 75 -12.44 2.00 2.45
CA ASN A 75 -12.91 2.57 3.72
C ASN A 75 -12.34 1.81 4.93
N THR A 76 -12.29 0.47 4.88
CA THR A 76 -11.66 -0.35 5.91
C THR A 76 -10.18 -0.04 6.06
N LEU A 77 -9.44 0.09 4.94
CA LEU A 77 -8.01 0.43 4.94
C LEU A 77 -7.77 1.81 5.55
N ARG A 78 -8.61 2.81 5.23
CA ARG A 78 -8.53 4.15 5.84
C ARG A 78 -8.65 4.08 7.36
N GLN A 79 -9.67 3.38 7.87
CA GLN A 79 -9.85 3.21 9.32
C GLN A 79 -8.68 2.46 9.98
N CYS A 80 -8.10 1.46 9.32
CA CYS A 80 -6.92 0.76 9.81
C CYS A 80 -5.71 1.69 9.89
N VAL A 81 -5.44 2.45 8.84
CA VAL A 81 -4.33 3.42 8.79
C VAL A 81 -4.50 4.51 9.84
N ASP A 82 -5.71 5.05 10.01
CA ASP A 82 -6.01 6.08 11.02
C ASP A 82 -5.75 5.56 12.44
N ARG A 83 -6.19 4.32 12.74
CA ARG A 83 -5.92 3.67 14.04
C ARG A 83 -4.43 3.47 14.30
N LEU A 84 -3.67 3.07 13.28
CA LEU A 84 -2.23 2.87 13.39
C LEU A 84 -1.44 4.19 13.44
N SER A 85 -2.06 5.32 13.12
CA SER A 85 -1.44 6.64 13.13
C SER A 85 -1.74 7.43 14.41
N LYS A 86 -2.77 7.03 15.18
CA LYS A 86 -3.03 7.61 16.50
C LYS A 86 -2.02 7.04 17.50
N PRO A 87 -1.32 7.86 18.28
CA PRO A 87 -0.56 7.36 19.42
C PRO A 87 -1.53 6.65 20.37
N ALA A 88 -1.12 5.52 20.93
CA ALA A 88 -1.87 4.89 22.01
C ALA A 88 -2.05 5.94 23.09
N SER A 89 -3.29 6.38 23.34
CA SER A 89 -3.59 7.22 24.48
C SER A 89 -3.14 6.45 25.72
N THR A 90 -2.02 6.86 26.31
CA THR A 90 -1.62 6.39 27.63
C THR A 90 -2.70 6.87 28.59
N GLU A 91 -3.70 6.04 28.86
CA GLU A 91 -4.54 6.20 30.05
C GLU A 91 -3.64 5.96 31.27
N VAL A 92 -3.05 7.05 31.78
CA VAL A 92 -2.54 7.09 33.14
C VAL A 92 -3.77 7.24 34.04
N ARG A 93 -4.16 6.14 34.68
CA ARG A 93 -5.04 6.17 35.86
C ARG A 93 -4.28 6.68 37.07
#